data_AF-A0AAD5N118-F1
#
_entry.id   AF-A0AAD5N118-F1
#
_cell.length_a   1.000
_cell.length_b   1.000
_cell.length_c   1.000
_cell.angle_alpha   90.00
_cell.angle_beta   90.00
_cell.angle_gamma   90.00
#
_symmetry.space_group_name_H-M   'P 1'
#
loop_
_entity.id
_entity.type
_entity.pdbx_description
1 polymer ?
#
loop_
_entity_poly.entity_id
_entity_poly.type
_entity_poly.pdbx_seq_one_letter_code
_entity_poly.pdbx_strand_id
1 'polypeptide(L)'
;MDDYLKMNYLVDAMEGKAKTFVRQYEVSRESYQMVIAHLKNNYGNKRALVDQLLNRLHTTEARSERLEDQETLCKSLCSIINQLRYKGEPVDSMYLQQQLLRKFSRKVQRYTLDRTHQLETKEKQEAEGCTTKELLNIISQYISKEITLETQMGKTRNFRRDFHIAEDYSNQHTRISSGTQGTTPCIYCKRTNHRSVDCDELRTNERKREAH
;
A
#
# COMPACT_ATOMS: atom_id res chain seq x y z
N MET A 1 30.10 33.33 -23.18
CA MET A 1 30.45 31.90 -22.99
C MET A 1 30.55 31.27 -24.37
N ASP A 2 31.71 30.71 -24.69
CA ASP A 2 32.03 30.12 -26.00
C ASP A 2 31.15 28.89 -26.31
N ASP A 3 30.71 28.75 -27.55
CA ASP A 3 29.78 27.68 -27.96
C ASP A 3 30.43 26.29 -27.89
N TYR A 4 31.77 26.24 -28.04
CA TYR A 4 32.56 25.04 -27.77
C TYR A 4 32.44 24.58 -26.31
N LEU A 5 32.56 25.53 -25.36
CA LEU A 5 32.43 25.24 -23.93
C LEU A 5 31.00 24.79 -23.57
N LYS A 6 29.99 25.39 -24.21
CA LYS A 6 28.59 24.97 -24.02
C LYS A 6 28.31 23.56 -24.56
N MET A 7 28.94 23.18 -25.66
CA MET A 7 28.78 21.83 -26.23
C MET A 7 29.42 20.76 -25.34
N ASN A 8 30.63 21.00 -24.85
CA ASN A 8 31.28 20.07 -23.91
C ASN A 8 30.46 19.91 -22.62
N TYR A 9 29.98 21.02 -22.06
CA TYR A 9 29.07 20.97 -20.92
C TYR A 9 27.78 20.20 -21.22
N LEU A 10 27.19 20.38 -22.41
CA LEU A 10 26.00 19.66 -22.83
C LEU A 10 26.23 18.15 -22.92
N VAL A 11 27.35 17.71 -23.51
CA VAL A 11 27.72 16.29 -23.59
C VAL A 11 27.86 15.66 -22.21
N ASP A 12 28.47 16.38 -21.27
CA ASP A 12 28.69 15.91 -19.91
C ASP A 12 27.37 15.81 -19.13
N ALA A 13 26.49 16.81 -19.27
CA ALA A 13 25.18 16.84 -18.62
C ALA A 13 24.15 15.87 -19.22
N MET A 14 24.40 15.31 -20.42
CA MET A 14 23.49 14.39 -21.09
C MET A 14 23.69 12.94 -20.63
N GLU A 15 22.59 12.20 -20.54
CA GLU A 15 22.57 10.76 -20.22
C GLU A 15 21.79 9.94 -21.26
N GLY A 16 22.06 8.62 -21.29
CA GLY A 16 21.33 7.67 -22.11
C GLY A 16 21.33 7.98 -23.61
N LYS A 17 20.16 7.82 -24.25
CA LYS A 17 19.98 7.97 -25.71
C LYS A 17 20.29 9.38 -26.22
N ALA A 18 20.06 10.40 -25.39
CA ALA A 18 20.37 11.77 -25.75
C ALA A 18 21.89 11.99 -25.79
N LYS A 19 22.64 11.45 -24.82
CA LYS A 19 24.11 11.51 -24.81
C LYS A 19 24.72 10.82 -26.03
N THR A 20 24.22 9.62 -26.38
CA THR A 20 24.71 8.89 -27.55
C THR A 20 24.47 9.64 -28.85
N PHE A 21 23.36 10.37 -28.94
CA PHE A 21 23.05 11.22 -30.09
C PHE A 21 23.97 12.44 -30.17
N VAL A 22 24.14 13.19 -29.07
CA VAL A 22 25.00 14.38 -29.05
C VAL A 22 26.45 14.04 -29.41
N ARG A 23 26.96 12.87 -28.98
CA ARG A 23 28.31 12.39 -29.29
C ARG A 23 28.57 12.10 -30.77
N GLN A 24 27.54 12.02 -31.61
CA GLN A 24 27.69 11.78 -33.04
C GLN A 24 28.07 13.05 -33.82
N TYR A 25 28.00 14.23 -33.18
CA TYR A 25 28.32 15.51 -33.81
C TYR A 25 29.76 15.92 -33.48
N GLU A 26 30.49 16.43 -34.47
CA GLU A 26 31.76 17.11 -34.23
C GLU A 26 31.52 18.37 -33.39
N VAL A 27 32.38 18.63 -32.41
CA VAL A 27 32.25 19.80 -31.53
C VAL A 27 32.66 21.05 -32.30
N SER A 28 31.68 21.76 -32.85
CA SER A 28 31.82 23.01 -33.59
C SER A 28 30.75 24.02 -33.15
N ARG A 29 30.91 25.27 -33.59
CA ARG A 29 29.96 26.33 -33.27
C ARG A 29 28.62 26.13 -33.95
N GLU A 30 28.60 25.68 -35.22
CA GLU A 30 27.35 25.37 -35.92
C GLU A 30 26.67 24.11 -35.36
N SER A 31 27.46 23.12 -34.91
CA SER A 31 26.92 21.86 -34.42
C SER A 31 26.17 22.00 -33.10
N TYR A 32 26.57 22.93 -32.22
CA TYR A 32 25.86 23.20 -30.96
C TYR A 32 24.39 23.63 -31.22
N GLN A 33 24.18 24.56 -32.16
CA GLN A 33 22.83 25.02 -32.49
C GLN A 33 21.99 23.91 -33.13
N MET A 34 22.58 23.12 -34.03
CA MET A 34 21.91 21.96 -34.62
C MET A 34 21.52 20.91 -33.58
N VAL A 35 22.41 20.59 -32.64
CA VAL A 35 22.15 19.64 -31.57
C VAL A 35 21.04 20.13 -30.65
N ILE A 36 21.08 21.40 -30.22
CA ILE A 36 20.03 21.98 -29.38
C ILE A 36 18.67 21.97 -30.09
N ALA A 37 18.63 22.34 -31.38
CA ALA A 37 17.40 22.30 -32.16
C ALA A 37 16.84 20.88 -32.25
N HIS A 38 17.70 19.88 -32.51
CA HIS A 38 17.30 18.49 -32.59
C HIS A 38 16.84 17.93 -31.24
N LEU A 39 17.52 18.30 -30.14
CA LEU A 39 17.12 17.92 -28.79
C LEU A 39 15.76 18.53 -28.42
N LYS A 40 15.54 19.81 -28.74
CA LYS A 40 14.24 20.46 -28.55
C LYS A 40 13.15 19.82 -29.39
N ASN A 41 13.45 19.42 -30.62
CA ASN A 41 12.47 18.75 -31.48
C ASN A 41 12.09 17.36 -30.95
N ASN A 42 13.08 16.55 -30.56
CA ASN A 42 12.84 15.16 -30.15
C ASN A 42 12.46 14.99 -28.68
N TYR A 43 12.93 15.87 -27.79
CA TYR A 43 12.72 15.77 -26.34
C TYR A 43 11.96 16.97 -25.76
N GLY A 44 11.87 18.08 -26.48
CA GLY A 44 11.14 19.29 -26.05
C GLY A 44 9.66 19.27 -26.39
N ASN A 45 9.14 18.20 -27.02
CA ASN A 45 7.72 18.08 -27.32
C ASN A 45 6.90 17.81 -26.05
N LYS A 46 6.43 18.89 -25.43
CA LYS A 46 5.59 18.84 -24.21
C LYS A 46 4.38 17.92 -24.37
N ARG A 47 3.71 17.94 -25.53
CA ARG A 47 2.54 17.10 -25.80
C ARG A 47 2.91 15.62 -25.84
N ALA A 48 4.01 15.26 -26.49
CA ALA A 48 4.49 13.88 -26.51
C ALA A 48 4.83 13.37 -25.09
N LEU A 49 5.41 14.22 -24.24
CA LEU A 49 5.68 13.87 -22.84
C LEU A 49 4.40 13.69 -22.02
N VAL A 50 3.39 14.55 -22.23
CA VAL A 50 2.08 14.39 -21.59
C VAL A 50 1.41 13.10 -22.06
N ASP A 51 1.42 12.81 -23.36
CA ASP A 51 0.86 11.58 -23.91
C ASP A 51 1.56 10.33 -23.35
N GLN A 52 2.89 10.35 -23.22
CA GLN A 52 3.64 9.29 -22.54
C GLN A 52 3.22 9.12 -21.07
N LEU A 53 2.99 10.22 -20.34
CA LEU A 53 2.51 10.17 -18.96
C LEU A 53 1.10 9.61 -18.87
N LEU A 54 0.20 10.00 -19.78
CA LEU A 54 -1.15 9.45 -19.86
C LEU A 54 -1.12 7.96 -20.20
N ASN A 55 -0.32 7.54 -21.17
CA ASN A 55 -0.16 6.13 -21.52
C ASN A 55 0.38 5.31 -20.34
N ARG A 56 1.37 5.85 -19.61
CA ARG A 56 1.85 5.24 -18.36
C ARG A 56 0.75 5.17 -17.31
N LEU A 57 -0.05 6.23 -17.14
CA LEU A 57 -1.16 6.25 -16.19
C LEU A 57 -2.18 5.15 -16.49
N HIS A 58 -2.50 4.94 -17.77
CA HIS A 58 -3.43 3.91 -18.23
C HIS A 58 -2.87 2.50 -18.02
N THR A 59 -1.58 2.28 -18.31
CA THR A 59 -0.94 0.95 -18.27
C THR A 59 -0.42 0.55 -16.89
N THR A 60 -0.24 1.49 -15.96
CA THR A 60 0.24 1.18 -14.61
C THR A 60 -0.84 0.44 -13.83
N GLU A 61 -0.52 -0.77 -13.37
CA GLU A 61 -1.39 -1.63 -12.57
C GLU A 61 -0.58 -2.34 -11.48
N ALA A 62 -1.27 -2.79 -10.42
CA ALA A 62 -0.61 -3.56 -9.38
C ALA A 62 -0.28 -4.97 -9.89
N ARG A 63 0.90 -5.48 -9.54
CA ARG A 63 1.33 -6.84 -9.92
C ARG A 63 0.46 -7.92 -9.27
N SER A 64 -0.05 -7.65 -8.08
CA SER A 64 -0.97 -8.53 -7.36
C SER A 64 -1.84 -7.71 -6.40
N GLU A 65 -2.79 -8.38 -5.74
CA GLU A 65 -3.61 -7.77 -4.68
C GLU A 65 -2.87 -7.59 -3.34
N ARG A 66 -1.59 -8.00 -3.24
CA ARG A 66 -0.79 -7.84 -2.02
C ARG A 66 -0.57 -6.36 -1.69
N LEU A 67 -0.55 -6.04 -0.41
CA LEU A 67 -0.47 -4.64 0.05
C LEU A 67 0.80 -3.94 -0.43
N GLU A 68 1.93 -4.64 -0.52
CA GLU A 68 3.21 -4.09 -1.00
C GLU A 68 3.15 -3.70 -2.48
N ASP A 69 2.47 -4.51 -3.29
CA ASP A 69 2.26 -4.22 -4.72
C ASP A 69 1.29 -3.05 -4.90
N GLN A 70 0.27 -2.92 -4.05
CA GLN A 70 -0.64 -1.77 -4.07
C GLN A 70 0.05 -0.49 -3.58
N GLU A 71 0.98 -0.58 -2.62
CA GLU A 71 1.81 0.54 -2.19
C GLU A 71 2.68 1.06 -3.35
N THR A 72 3.30 0.13 -4.08
CA THR A 72 4.13 0.43 -5.26
C THR A 72 3.31 1.06 -6.39
N LEU A 73 2.09 0.54 -6.63
CA LEU A 73 1.12 1.16 -7.53
C LEU A 73 0.79 2.59 -7.10
N CYS A 74 0.45 2.81 -5.82
CA CYS A 74 0.10 4.12 -5.29
C CYS A 74 1.24 5.13 -5.48
N LYS A 75 2.48 4.75 -5.14
CA LYS A 75 3.68 5.59 -5.36
C LYS A 75 3.88 5.95 -6.82
N SER A 76 3.68 4.98 -7.72
CA SER A 76 3.81 5.18 -9.17
C SER A 76 2.76 6.14 -9.70
N LEU A 77 1.49 5.96 -9.31
CA LEU A 77 0.39 6.85 -9.69
C LEU A 77 0.59 8.28 -9.14
N CYS A 78 1.01 8.42 -7.87
CA CYS A 78 1.36 9.73 -7.29
C CYS A 78 2.44 10.44 -8.12
N SER A 79 3.48 9.73 -8.52
CA SER A 79 4.56 10.29 -9.35
C SER A 79 4.05 10.77 -10.70
N ILE A 80 3.21 9.98 -11.38
CA ILE A 80 2.64 10.36 -12.69
C ILE A 80 1.71 11.57 -12.55
N ILE A 81 0.81 11.57 -11.56
CA ILE A 81 -0.13 12.68 -11.31
C ILE A 81 0.63 13.98 -10.99
N ASN A 82 1.69 13.92 -10.18
CA ASN A 82 2.52 15.09 -9.91
C ASN A 82 3.22 15.61 -11.16
N GLN A 83 3.69 14.73 -12.05
CA GLN A 83 4.32 15.12 -13.31
C GLN A 83 3.33 15.76 -14.29
N LEU A 84 2.10 15.22 -14.38
CA LEU A 84 1.03 15.82 -15.18
C LEU A 84 0.65 17.20 -14.65
N ARG A 85 0.49 17.33 -13.33
CA ARG A 85 0.20 18.62 -12.68
C ARG A 85 1.30 19.66 -12.90
N TYR A 86 2.58 19.26 -12.76
CA TYR A 86 3.71 20.16 -13.02
C TYR A 86 3.75 20.66 -14.47
N LYS A 87 3.22 19.87 -15.41
CA LYS A 87 3.10 20.25 -16.83
C LYS A 87 1.86 21.10 -17.13
N GLY A 88 1.02 21.38 -16.13
CA GLY A 88 -0.19 22.20 -16.25
C GLY A 88 -1.42 21.41 -16.71
N GLU A 89 -1.39 20.09 -16.67
CA GLU A 89 -2.53 19.26 -17.06
C GLU A 89 -3.58 19.20 -15.92
N PRO A 90 -4.89 19.28 -16.24
CA PRO A 90 -5.95 19.16 -15.25
C PRO A 90 -6.04 17.72 -14.77
N VAL A 91 -5.56 17.48 -13.54
CA VAL A 91 -5.55 16.14 -12.90
C VAL A 91 -6.67 15.96 -11.88
N ASP A 92 -7.37 17.02 -11.52
CA ASP A 92 -8.43 16.99 -10.51
C ASP A 92 -9.78 16.90 -11.22
N SER A 93 -10.09 15.69 -11.70
CA SER A 93 -11.39 15.36 -12.30
C SER A 93 -11.97 14.09 -11.70
N MET A 94 -13.28 14.09 -11.47
CA MET A 94 -14.00 12.95 -10.92
C MET A 94 -13.80 11.68 -11.78
N TYR A 95 -13.77 11.83 -13.11
CA TYR A 95 -13.50 10.72 -14.02
C TYR A 95 -12.13 10.08 -13.78
N LEU A 96 -11.07 10.91 -13.70
CA LEU A 96 -9.72 10.41 -13.44
C LEU A 96 -9.61 9.75 -12.07
N GLN A 97 -10.23 10.34 -11.04
CA GLN A 97 -10.28 9.76 -9.70
C GLN A 97 -10.92 8.37 -9.68
N GLN A 98 -12.05 8.21 -10.36
CA GLN A 98 -12.71 6.90 -10.50
C GLN A 98 -11.82 5.91 -11.27
N GLN A 99 -11.15 6.36 -12.33
CA GLN A 99 -10.24 5.52 -13.12
C GLN A 99 -9.05 5.04 -12.29
N LEU A 100 -8.45 5.91 -11.49
CA LEU A 100 -7.36 5.54 -10.58
C LEU A 100 -7.84 4.57 -9.51
N LEU A 101 -8.99 4.85 -8.90
CA LEU A 101 -9.54 4.01 -7.84
C LEU A 101 -9.78 2.58 -8.32
N ARG A 102 -10.28 2.41 -9.55
CA ARG A 102 -10.51 1.09 -10.17
C ARG A 102 -9.26 0.21 -10.27
N LYS A 103 -8.05 0.79 -10.24
CA LYS A 103 -6.78 0.05 -10.32
C LYS A 103 -6.37 -0.63 -9.01
N PHE A 104 -6.99 -0.25 -7.90
CA PHE A 104 -6.72 -0.83 -6.58
C PHE A 104 -7.67 -1.99 -6.27
N SER A 105 -7.31 -2.83 -5.30
CA SER A 105 -8.20 -3.91 -4.84
C SER A 105 -9.51 -3.39 -4.24
N ARG A 106 -10.55 -4.23 -4.24
CA ARG A 106 -11.87 -3.90 -3.66
C ARG A 106 -11.79 -3.41 -2.21
N LYS A 107 -10.86 -3.94 -1.41
CA LYS A 107 -10.66 -3.52 -0.01
C LYS A 107 -10.26 -2.05 0.08
N VAL A 108 -9.24 -1.67 -0.70
CA VAL A 108 -8.75 -0.28 -0.79
C VAL A 108 -9.83 0.62 -1.38
N GLN A 109 -10.51 0.18 -2.44
CA GLN A 109 -11.59 0.95 -3.07
C GLN A 109 -12.69 1.32 -2.07
N ARG A 110 -13.20 0.32 -1.35
CA ARG A 110 -14.28 0.49 -0.38
C ARG A 110 -13.87 1.44 0.75
N TYR A 111 -12.70 1.21 1.36
CA TYR A 111 -12.20 2.09 2.41
C TYR A 111 -12.10 3.54 1.93
N THR A 112 -11.57 3.74 0.73
CA THR A 112 -11.35 5.08 0.17
C THR A 112 -12.69 5.80 -0.03
N LEU A 113 -13.69 5.14 -0.62
CA LEU A 113 -15.04 5.71 -0.81
C LEU A 113 -15.73 6.04 0.52
N ASP A 114 -15.66 5.12 1.49
CA ASP A 114 -16.23 5.34 2.81
C ASP A 114 -15.56 6.55 3.49
N ARG A 115 -14.24 6.68 3.34
CA ARG A 115 -13.46 7.76 3.92
C ARG A 115 -13.71 9.11 3.24
N THR A 116 -13.78 9.16 1.91
CA THR A 116 -14.06 10.40 1.17
C THR A 116 -15.45 10.93 1.52
N HIS A 117 -16.47 10.07 1.54
CA HIS A 117 -17.83 10.46 1.94
C HIS A 117 -17.89 10.97 3.40
N GLN A 118 -17.11 10.37 4.31
CA GLN A 118 -17.01 10.86 5.70
C GLN A 118 -16.36 12.24 5.81
N LEU A 119 -15.44 12.60 4.92
CA LEU A 119 -14.80 13.91 4.92
C LEU A 119 -15.74 14.97 4.33
N GLU A 120 -16.40 14.66 3.21
CA GLU A 120 -17.41 15.53 2.58
C GLU A 120 -18.58 15.86 3.53
N THR A 121 -18.99 14.91 4.36
CA THR A 121 -20.08 15.11 5.33
C THR A 121 -19.66 15.92 6.56
N LYS A 122 -18.36 15.94 6.89
CA LYS A 122 -17.79 16.69 8.04
C LYS A 122 -17.38 18.10 7.65
N GLU A 123 -16.89 18.30 6.43
CA GLU A 123 -16.44 19.58 5.87
C GLU A 123 -17.59 20.28 5.14
N LYS A 124 -18.76 20.37 5.79
CA LYS A 124 -19.89 21.11 5.24
C LYS A 124 -19.55 22.60 5.22
N GLN A 125 -19.42 23.12 4.00
CA GLN A 125 -19.26 24.51 3.57
C GLN A 125 -17.79 24.88 3.28
N GLU A 126 -17.53 25.22 2.02
CA GLU A 126 -16.33 25.90 1.47
C GLU A 126 -15.25 25.07 0.75
N ALA A 127 -15.14 23.75 0.91
CA ALA A 127 -14.11 22.98 0.21
C ALA A 127 -14.50 22.65 -1.25
N GLU A 128 -13.67 23.09 -2.19
CA GLU A 128 -13.58 22.51 -3.54
C GLU A 128 -13.39 20.98 -3.38
N GLY A 129 -14.16 20.18 -4.13
CA GLY A 129 -14.26 18.73 -3.90
C GLY A 129 -12.91 17.99 -3.82
N CYS A 130 -12.93 16.78 -3.24
CA CYS A 130 -11.74 15.95 -3.00
C CYS A 130 -10.77 15.95 -4.19
N THR A 131 -9.53 16.39 -3.98
CA THR A 131 -8.51 16.42 -5.03
C THR A 131 -7.96 15.03 -5.32
N THR A 132 -7.42 14.83 -6.52
CA THR A 132 -6.81 13.54 -6.89
C THR A 132 -5.61 13.20 -6.00
N LYS A 133 -4.92 14.23 -5.48
CA LYS A 133 -3.83 14.07 -4.53
C LYS A 133 -4.33 13.58 -3.17
N GLU A 134 -5.44 14.13 -2.67
CA GLU A 134 -6.05 13.70 -1.41
C GLU A 134 -6.57 12.26 -1.50
N LEU A 135 -7.20 11.91 -2.62
CA LEU A 135 -7.61 10.53 -2.90
C LEU A 135 -6.44 9.55 -2.77
N LEU A 136 -5.32 9.83 -3.44
CA LEU A 136 -4.13 9.00 -3.38
C LEU A 136 -3.48 8.99 -1.99
N ASN A 137 -3.58 10.09 -1.23
CA ASN A 137 -3.12 10.14 0.14
C ASN A 137 -3.97 9.25 1.07
N ILE A 138 -5.30 9.26 0.93
CA ILE A 138 -6.21 8.37 1.68
C ILE A 138 -5.85 6.90 1.40
N ILE A 139 -5.63 6.56 0.13
CA ILE A 139 -5.21 5.22 -0.29
C ILE A 139 -3.88 4.85 0.36
N SER A 140 -2.87 5.74 0.28
CA SER A 140 -1.56 5.52 0.88
C SER A 140 -1.66 5.28 2.39
N GLN A 141 -2.45 6.09 3.10
CA GLN A 141 -2.64 5.95 4.55
C GLN A 141 -3.27 4.60 4.92
N TYR A 142 -4.28 4.16 4.15
CA TYR A 142 -4.90 2.86 4.35
C TYR A 142 -3.91 1.72 4.16
N ILE A 143 -3.16 1.73 3.05
CA ILE A 143 -2.18 0.69 2.74
C ILE A 143 -1.10 0.63 3.82
N SER A 144 -0.53 1.76 4.20
CA SER A 144 0.49 1.83 5.27
C SER A 144 -0.05 1.33 6.61
N LYS A 145 -1.30 1.66 6.95
CA LYS A 145 -1.96 1.17 8.16
C LYS A 145 -2.14 -0.35 8.14
N GLU A 146 -2.63 -0.92 7.04
CA GLU A 146 -2.82 -2.37 6.91
C GLU A 146 -1.49 -3.12 6.95
N ILE A 147 -0.45 -2.65 6.27
CA ILE A 147 0.91 -3.24 6.36
C ILE A 147 1.41 -3.25 7.80
N THR A 148 1.19 -2.14 8.52
CA THR A 148 1.58 -2.03 9.94
C THR A 148 0.82 -3.03 10.81
N LEU A 149 -0.49 -3.20 10.58
CA LEU A 149 -1.32 -4.17 11.29
C LEU A 149 -0.86 -5.61 11.03
N GLU A 150 -0.61 -5.98 9.77
CA GLU A 150 -0.11 -7.31 9.41
C GLU A 150 1.26 -7.59 10.06
N THR A 151 2.14 -6.59 10.08
CA THR A 151 3.45 -6.70 10.74
C THR A 151 3.33 -6.92 12.25
N GLN A 152 2.43 -6.19 12.92
CA GLN A 152 2.19 -6.34 14.37
C GLN A 152 1.55 -7.69 14.70
N MET A 153 0.53 -8.11 13.95
CA MET A 153 -0.15 -9.39 14.16
C MET A 153 0.76 -10.59 13.85
N GLY A 154 1.64 -10.48 12.85
CA GLY A 154 2.67 -11.48 12.56
C GLY A 154 3.63 -11.68 13.73
N LYS A 155 4.07 -10.59 14.38
CA LYS A 155 4.91 -10.65 15.59
C LYS A 155 4.19 -11.34 16.76
N THR A 156 2.90 -11.03 16.99
CA THR A 156 2.12 -11.69 18.05
C THR A 156 1.92 -13.19 17.80
N ARG A 157 1.76 -13.61 16.54
CA ARG A 157 1.67 -15.05 16.19
C ARG A 157 2.98 -15.79 16.42
N ASN A 158 4.11 -15.18 16.08
CA ASN A 158 5.43 -15.80 16.31
C ASN A 158 5.72 -15.92 17.81
N PHE A 159 5.37 -14.90 18.61
CA PHE A 159 5.50 -14.97 20.08
C PHE A 159 4.71 -16.13 20.70
N ARG A 160 3.49 -16.42 20.20
CA ARG A 160 2.70 -17.58 20.67
C ARG A 160 3.28 -18.92 20.21
N ARG A 161 3.94 -18.98 19.05
CA ARG A 161 4.55 -20.20 18.52
C ARG A 161 5.82 -20.55 19.28
N ASP A 162 6.64 -19.56 19.62
CA ASP A 162 7.87 -19.74 20.40
C ASP A 162 7.56 -20.16 21.85
N PHE A 163 6.43 -19.71 22.43
CA PHE A 163 5.99 -20.16 23.75
C PHE A 163 5.56 -21.65 23.75
N HIS A 164 4.91 -22.13 22.68
CA HIS A 164 4.54 -23.55 22.57
C HIS A 164 5.72 -24.48 22.26
N ILE A 165 6.74 -24.01 21.53
CA ILE A 165 7.97 -24.81 21.30
C ILE A 165 8.80 -24.93 22.60
N ALA A 166 8.80 -23.91 23.45
CA ALA A 166 9.46 -23.97 24.76
C ALA A 166 8.75 -24.92 25.76
N GLU A 167 7.43 -25.08 25.68
CA GLU A 167 6.67 -26.05 26.49
C GLU A 167 6.89 -27.51 26.06
N ASP A 168 7.14 -27.78 24.77
CA ASP A 168 7.38 -29.15 24.28
C ASP A 168 8.80 -29.65 24.60
N TYR A 169 9.81 -28.77 24.66
CA TYR A 169 11.17 -29.15 25.06
C TYR A 169 11.35 -29.35 26.57
N SER A 170 10.46 -28.80 27.40
CA SER A 170 10.53 -28.98 28.86
C SER A 170 9.79 -30.24 29.35
N ASN A 171 9.02 -30.93 28.51
CA ASN A 171 8.23 -32.12 28.89
C ASN A 171 8.95 -33.47 28.66
N GLN A 172 10.21 -33.48 28.18
CA GLN A 172 10.99 -34.73 28.06
C GLN A 172 11.88 -35.07 29.26
N HIS A 173 11.99 -34.19 30.27
CA HIS A 173 12.85 -34.40 31.43
C HIS A 173 12.14 -34.36 32.80
N THR A 174 10.95 -34.96 32.93
CA THR A 174 10.44 -35.39 34.24
C THR A 174 9.57 -36.64 34.11
N ARG A 175 10.19 -37.81 33.91
CA ARG A 175 9.59 -39.08 34.33
C ARG A 175 9.92 -39.30 35.80
N ILE A 176 9.14 -38.68 36.69
CA ILE A 176 9.04 -39.09 38.08
C ILE A 176 7.56 -39.28 38.38
N SER A 177 7.20 -40.51 38.73
CA SER A 177 5.86 -40.93 39.13
C SER A 177 5.39 -40.20 40.38
N SER A 178 4.21 -39.59 40.32
CA SER A 178 3.21 -39.36 41.39
C SER A 178 2.19 -38.34 40.83
N GLY A 179 0.91 -38.66 40.69
CA GLY A 179 -0.03 -38.76 41.79
C GLY A 179 -0.77 -37.42 41.93
N THR A 180 -2.09 -37.46 41.76
CA THR A 180 -3.10 -36.39 41.98
C THR A 180 -3.37 -35.38 40.86
N GLN A 181 -4.64 -35.46 40.43
CA GLN A 181 -5.33 -34.62 39.47
C GLN A 181 -5.53 -33.21 40.04
N GLY A 182 -5.04 -32.20 39.33
CA GLY A 182 -5.52 -30.82 39.47
C GLY A 182 -6.71 -30.57 38.55
N THR A 183 -7.84 -31.24 38.78
CA THR A 183 -9.09 -30.89 38.10
C THR A 183 -9.57 -29.55 38.65
N THR A 184 -9.49 -28.51 37.82
CA THR A 184 -10.17 -27.23 38.09
C THR A 184 -11.60 -27.51 38.57
N PRO A 185 -12.01 -27.01 39.75
CA PRO A 185 -13.34 -27.29 40.29
C PRO A 185 -14.41 -26.81 39.32
N CYS A 186 -15.45 -27.62 39.15
CA CYS A 186 -16.62 -27.26 38.36
C CYS A 186 -17.16 -25.91 38.82
N ILE A 187 -17.32 -24.96 37.89
CA ILE A 187 -17.74 -23.59 38.21
C ILE A 187 -19.15 -23.58 38.83
N TYR A 188 -19.97 -24.59 38.53
CA TYR A 188 -21.36 -24.66 38.94
C TYR A 188 -21.56 -25.31 40.31
N CYS A 189 -21.01 -26.51 40.53
CA CYS A 189 -21.20 -27.25 41.79
C CYS A 189 -19.95 -27.27 42.69
N LYS A 190 -18.85 -26.64 42.25
CA LYS A 190 -17.56 -26.56 42.95
C LYS A 190 -16.90 -27.90 43.25
N ARG A 191 -17.41 -29.01 42.71
CA ARG A 191 -16.80 -30.34 42.81
C ARG A 191 -15.67 -30.49 41.79
N THR A 192 -14.61 -31.20 42.17
CA THR A 192 -13.43 -31.44 41.32
C THR A 192 -13.53 -32.74 40.51
N ASN A 193 -14.62 -33.51 40.66
CA ASN A 193 -14.77 -34.82 40.01
C ASN A 193 -15.22 -34.75 38.53
N HIS A 194 -15.45 -33.55 37.99
CA HIS A 194 -15.84 -33.35 36.59
C HIS A 194 -15.51 -31.91 36.14
N ARG A 195 -15.44 -31.69 34.82
CA ARG A 195 -15.33 -30.34 34.24
C ARG A 195 -16.70 -29.68 34.21
N SER A 196 -16.74 -28.34 34.21
CA SER A 196 -17.98 -27.56 34.20
C SER A 196 -18.96 -27.89 33.06
N VAL A 197 -18.45 -28.44 31.94
CA VAL A 197 -19.25 -28.87 30.78
C VAL A 197 -20.07 -30.13 31.08
N ASP A 198 -19.58 -30.99 31.98
CA ASP A 198 -20.17 -32.30 32.30
C ASP A 198 -20.94 -32.26 33.63
N CYS A 199 -21.45 -31.09 34.02
CA CYS A 199 -22.13 -30.90 35.30
C CYS A 199 -23.61 -31.32 35.24
N ASP A 200 -23.95 -32.47 35.85
CA ASP A 200 -25.33 -32.97 35.90
C ASP A 200 -26.31 -32.05 36.66
N GLU A 201 -25.83 -31.15 37.53
CA GLU A 201 -26.68 -30.15 38.21
C GLU A 201 -27.21 -29.08 37.24
N LEU A 202 -26.56 -28.84 36.08
CA LEU A 202 -27.12 -27.99 35.03
C LEU A 202 -28.14 -28.73 34.17
N ARG A 203 -27.85 -29.99 33.80
CA ARG A 203 -28.76 -30.82 32.98
C ARG A 203 -30.13 -31.01 33.63
N THR A 204 -30.16 -31.06 34.96
CA THR A 204 -31.41 -31.19 35.74
C THR A 204 -32.19 -29.88 35.86
N ASN A 205 -31.53 -28.72 35.80
CA ASN A 205 -32.17 -27.40 35.85
C ASN A 205 -32.67 -26.91 34.48
N GLU A 206 -31.96 -27.25 33.39
CA GLU A 206 -32.43 -26.98 32.03
C GLU A 206 -33.74 -27.74 31.73
N ARG A 207 -33.82 -29.01 32.13
CA ARG A 207 -35.05 -29.83 32.00
C ARG A 207 -36.26 -29.30 32.79
N LYS A 208 -36.05 -28.48 33.83
CA LYS A 208 -37.16 -27.85 34.59
C LYS A 208 -37.66 -26.57 33.93
N ARG A 209 -36.87 -25.91 33.08
CA ARG A 209 -37.27 -24.70 32.35
C ARG A 209 -38.05 -24.99 31.07
N GLU A 210 -37.90 -26.19 30.51
CA GLU A 210 -38.65 -26.64 29.32
C GLU A 210 -40.04 -27.24 29.66
N ALA A 211 -40.37 -27.35 30.95
CA ALA A 211 -41.63 -27.94 31.43
C ALA A 211 -42.64 -26.88 31.96
N HIS A 212 -42.49 -25.60 31.59
CA HIS A 212 -43.41 -24.53 31.95
C HIS A 212 -43.87 -23.72 30.74
#